data_AF-A0A9Q0EFD3-F1
#
_entry.id   AF-A0A9Q0EFD3-F1
#
_cell.length_a   1.000
_cell.length_b   1.000
_cell.length_c   1.000
_cell.angle_alpha   90.00
_cell.angle_beta   90.00
_cell.angle_gamma   90.00
#
_symmetry.space_group_name_H-M   'P 1'
#
loop_
_entity.id
_entity.type
_entity.pdbx_description
1 polymer ?
#
loop_
_entity_poly.entity_id
_entity_poly.type
_entity_poly.pdbx_seq_one_letter_code
_entity_poly.pdbx_strand_id
1 'polypeptide(L)'
;MAVCAKAHNKLFYVVAESFKFVRLYPLNQQDVPDKFKYKADTLKSSQNLSEEHPIIDYTPPSLITLLFTDLGVLTPSAVSDELIKLYL
;
A
#
# COMPACT_ATOMS: atom_id res chain seq x y z
N MET A 1 4.00 11.65 -2.82
CA MET A 1 4.96 12.07 -1.74
C MET A 1 6.25 11.25 -1.75
N ALA A 2 6.17 9.92 -1.73
CA ALA A 2 7.35 9.04 -1.67
C ALA A 2 8.37 9.26 -2.82
N VAL A 3 7.88 9.50 -4.04
CA VAL A 3 8.73 9.83 -5.21
C VAL A 3 9.56 11.09 -4.96
N CYS A 4 8.95 12.16 -4.44
CA CYS A 4 9.65 13.41 -4.17
C CYS A 4 10.70 13.25 -3.07
N ALA A 5 10.39 12.48 -2.01
CA ALA A 5 11.33 12.19 -0.93
C ALA A 5 12.57 11.45 -1.48
N LYS A 6 12.35 10.42 -2.30
CA LYS A 6 13.43 9.69 -2.97
C LYS A 6 14.28 10.61 -3.85
N ALA A 7 13.65 11.47 -4.65
CA ALA A 7 14.35 12.42 -5.53
C ALA A 7 15.24 13.42 -4.77
N HIS A 8 14.87 13.79 -3.54
CA HIS A 8 15.64 14.72 -2.69
C HIS A 8 16.52 14.01 -1.66
N ASN A 9 16.75 12.70 -1.80
CA ASN A 9 17.51 11.88 -0.83
C ASN A 9 17.01 12.05 0.61
N LYS A 10 15.69 12.15 0.80
CA LYS A 10 15.05 12.17 2.10
C LYS A 10 14.49 10.78 2.40
N LEU A 11 14.74 10.30 3.61
CA LEU A 11 14.23 9.01 4.06
C LEU A 11 12.70 9.08 4.20
N PHE A 12 12.03 7.99 3.82
CA PHE A 12 10.58 7.88 3.84
C PHE A 12 10.18 6.70 4.73
N TYR A 13 9.48 7.01 5.81
CA TYR A 13 9.07 6.03 6.81
C TYR A 13 7.56 5.84 6.77
N VAL A 14 7.11 4.60 7.01
CA VAL A 14 5.69 4.24 7.08
C VAL A 14 5.37 3.75 8.49
N VAL A 15 4.19 4.11 8.99
CA VAL A 15 3.66 3.58 10.26
C VAL A 15 2.39 2.80 9.95
N ALA A 16 2.38 1.51 10.29
CA ALA A 16 1.24 0.64 10.05
C ALA A 16 1.23 -0.49 11.08
N GLU A 17 0.03 -0.86 11.53
CA GLU A 17 -0.16 -2.03 12.40
C GLU A 17 -0.11 -3.32 11.57
N SER A 18 0.33 -4.42 12.19
CA SER A 18 0.54 -5.73 11.57
C SER A 18 -0.75 -6.33 10.99
N PHE A 19 -1.91 -6.08 11.60
CA PHE A 19 -3.20 -6.53 11.08
C PHE A 19 -3.59 -5.85 9.75
N LYS A 20 -2.90 -4.78 9.33
CA LYS A 20 -3.06 -4.17 8.01
C LYS A 20 -2.24 -4.86 6.93
N PHE A 21 -1.49 -5.90 7.25
CA PHE A 21 -0.79 -6.71 6.25
C PHE A 21 -1.81 -7.53 5.45
N VAL A 22 -1.74 -7.43 4.12
CA VAL A 22 -2.70 -8.05 3.21
C VAL A 22 -1.96 -8.96 2.24
N ARG A 23 -2.52 -10.15 1.99
CA ARG A 23 -2.06 -11.11 0.97
C ARG A 23 -2.41 -10.64 -0.45
N LEU A 24 -1.84 -9.52 -0.86
CA LEU A 24 -2.00 -8.93 -2.19
C LEU A 24 -0.64 -8.46 -2.69
N TYR A 25 -0.36 -8.66 -3.98
CA TYR A 25 0.90 -8.29 -4.60
C TYR A 25 0.67 -7.45 -5.88
N PRO A 26 0.30 -6.17 -5.74
CA PRO A 26 0.17 -5.28 -6.90
C PRO A 26 1.56 -4.92 -7.46
N LEU A 27 1.74 -4.97 -8.79
CA LEU A 27 2.99 -4.57 -9.44
C LEU A 27 2.95 -3.09 -9.83
N ASN A 28 1.76 -2.56 -10.07
CA ASN A 28 1.53 -1.16 -10.42
C ASN A 28 0.20 -0.64 -9.83
N GLN A 29 -0.08 0.65 -10.05
CA GLN A 29 -1.28 1.32 -9.52
C GLN A 29 -2.61 0.72 -10.05
N GLN A 30 -2.62 0.16 -11.26
CA GLN A 30 -3.81 -0.45 -11.86
C GLN A 30 -4.16 -1.78 -11.17
N ASP A 31 -3.15 -2.55 -10.76
CA ASP A 31 -3.34 -3.88 -10.15
C ASP A 31 -4.02 -3.85 -8.77
N VAL A 32 -4.13 -2.68 -8.14
CA VAL A 32 -4.88 -2.55 -6.89
C VAL A 32 -6.39 -2.76 -7.17
N PRO A 33 -7.07 -3.69 -6.49
CA PRO A 33 -8.49 -3.95 -6.71
C PRO A 33 -9.38 -2.70 -6.52
N ASP A 34 -10.37 -2.52 -7.40
CA ASP A 34 -11.27 -1.35 -7.38
C ASP A 34 -12.10 -1.25 -6.09
N LYS A 35 -12.36 -2.37 -5.43
CA LYS A 35 -12.98 -2.43 -4.09
C LYS A 35 -12.20 -1.65 -3.02
N PHE A 36 -10.90 -1.43 -3.22
CA PHE A 36 -10.08 -0.62 -2.33
C PHE A 36 -9.93 0.82 -2.85
N LYS A 37 -9.91 1.02 -4.17
CA LYS A 37 -9.75 2.35 -4.77
C LYS A 37 -10.99 3.22 -4.65
N TYR A 38 -12.19 2.65 -4.64
CA TYR A 38 -13.45 3.39 -4.67
C TYR A 38 -14.39 2.93 -3.56
N LYS A 39 -15.30 3.82 -3.14
CA LYS A 39 -16.34 3.51 -2.17
C LYS A 39 -17.37 2.55 -2.78
N ALA A 40 -17.98 1.73 -1.95
CA ALA A 40 -18.99 0.76 -2.38
C ALA A 40 -20.18 1.42 -3.10
N ASP A 41 -20.56 2.63 -2.70
CA ASP A 41 -21.65 3.38 -3.33
C ASP A 41 -21.29 3.85 -4.74
N THR A 42 -20.06 4.35 -4.92
CA THR A 42 -19.52 4.74 -6.24
C THR A 42 -19.48 3.54 -7.19
N LEU A 43 -19.04 2.38 -6.71
CA LEU A 43 -18.99 1.14 -7.53
C LEU A 43 -20.38 0.66 -7.98
N LYS A 44 -21.43 0.99 -7.23
CA LYS A 44 -22.82 0.62 -7.59
C LYS A 44 -23.49 1.67 -8.47
N SER A 45 -23.18 2.94 -8.27
CA SER A 45 -23.85 4.07 -8.91
C SER A 45 -23.21 4.47 -10.24
N SER A 46 -21.89 4.45 -10.32
CA SER A 46 -21.14 5.03 -11.43
C SER A 46 -20.95 3.99 -12.54
N GLN A 47 -21.49 4.27 -13.73
CA GLN A 47 -21.28 3.42 -14.91
C GLN A 47 -19.87 3.63 -15.53
N ASN A 48 -19.27 4.81 -15.32
CA ASN A 48 -17.95 5.17 -15.82
C ASN A 48 -17.01 5.50 -14.67
N LEU A 49 -16.07 4.59 -14.39
CA LEU A 49 -15.05 4.77 -13.33
C LEU A 49 -13.94 5.76 -13.71
N SER A 50 -13.84 6.14 -14.99
CA SER A 50 -12.79 7.04 -15.47
C SER A 50 -12.94 8.49 -15.01
N GLU A 51 -14.16 8.92 -14.68
CA GLU A 51 -14.45 10.25 -14.16
C GLU A 51 -14.34 10.31 -12.62
N GLU A 52 -14.28 9.14 -11.98
CA GLU A 52 -14.18 9.02 -10.53
C GLU A 52 -12.72 9.07 -10.08
N HIS A 53 -12.49 9.59 -8.87
CA HIS A 53 -11.16 9.73 -8.32
C HIS A 53 -10.85 8.63 -7.29
N PRO A 54 -9.75 7.88 -7.43
CA PRO A 54 -9.38 6.85 -6.48
C PRO A 54 -8.98 7.49 -5.13
N ILE A 55 -9.40 6.88 -4.03
CA ILE A 55 -9.11 7.36 -2.67
C ILE A 55 -7.82 6.78 -2.08
N ILE A 56 -7.22 5.80 -2.74
CA ILE A 56 -6.02 5.08 -2.28
C ILE A 56 -5.01 4.95 -3.42
N ASP A 57 -3.73 5.12 -3.11
CA ASP A 57 -2.61 4.86 -4.01
C ASP A 57 -1.69 3.73 -3.51
N TYR A 58 -0.91 3.17 -4.44
CA TYR A 58 0.12 2.19 -4.16
C TYR A 58 1.48 2.88 -4.16
N THR A 59 2.21 2.72 -3.04
CA THR A 59 3.60 3.16 -2.94
C THR A 59 4.52 1.94 -3.03
N PRO A 60 5.36 1.84 -4.10
CA PRO A 60 6.30 0.73 -4.25
C PRO A 60 7.29 0.60 -3.08
N PRO A 61 7.70 -0.63 -2.72
CA PRO A 61 8.62 -0.87 -1.60
C PRO A 61 9.99 -0.22 -1.77
N SER A 62 10.44 0.00 -3.02
CA SER A 62 11.71 0.68 -3.34
C SER A 62 11.76 2.15 -2.90
N LEU A 63 10.61 2.76 -2.63
CA LEU A 63 10.49 4.13 -2.14
C LEU A 63 10.36 4.20 -0.61
N ILE A 64 10.19 3.07 0.08
CA ILE A 64 10.02 3.00 1.54
C ILE A 64 11.35 2.62 2.18
N THR A 65 11.75 3.38 3.20
CA THR A 65 12.98 3.13 3.95
C THR A 65 12.77 2.08 5.04
N LEU A 66 11.86 2.35 5.99
CA LEU A 66 11.49 1.41 7.06
C LEU A 66 9.99 1.56 7.39
N LEU A 67 9.43 0.48 7.94
CA LEU A 67 8.07 0.41 8.44
C LEU A 67 8.11 0.25 9.96
N PHE A 68 7.37 1.09 10.67
CA PHE A 68 7.14 0.96 12.11
C PHE A 68 5.83 0.23 12.33
N THR A 69 5.92 -0.93 12.97
CA THR A 69 4.78 -1.79 13.30
C THR A 69 4.84 -2.21 14.78
N ASP A 70 3.77 -2.82 15.26
CA ASP A 70 3.68 -3.49 16.56
C ASP A 70 4.59 -4.72 16.68
N LEU A 71 5.09 -5.26 15.56
CA LEU A 71 6.10 -6.32 15.52
C LEU A 71 7.54 -5.77 15.55
N GLY A 72 7.70 -4.43 15.53
CA GLY A 72 8.99 -3.74 15.51
C GLY A 72 9.22 -2.93 14.23
N VAL A 73 10.48 -2.57 14.00
CA VAL A 73 10.88 -1.83 12.81
C VAL A 73 11.30 -2.81 11.72
N LEU A 74 10.60 -2.79 10.59
CA LEU A 74 10.77 -3.73 9.49
C LEU A 74 11.29 -3.04 8.23
N THR A 75 12.13 -3.75 7.47
CA THR A 75 12.39 -3.39 6.07
C THR A 75 11.23 -3.86 5.19
N PRO A 76 11.00 -3.25 4.01
CA PRO A 76 9.94 -3.71 3.11
C PRO A 76 10.03 -5.21 2.75
N SER A 77 11.23 -5.79 2.68
CA SER A 77 11.41 -7.22 2.43
C SER A 77 11.00 -8.09 3.63
N ALA A 78 11.28 -7.65 4.86
CA ALA A 78 10.93 -8.39 6.06
C ALA A 78 9.41 -8.51 6.27
N VAL A 79 8.62 -7.58 5.71
CA VAL A 79 7.15 -7.67 5.71
C VAL A 79 6.66 -8.97 5.06
N SER A 80 7.34 -9.46 4.02
CA SER A 80 6.98 -10.72 3.35
C SER A 80 7.16 -11.92 4.28
N ASP A 81 8.24 -11.95 5.06
CA ASP A 81 8.52 -13.04 5.99
C ASP A 81 7.52 -13.05 7.15
N GLU A 82 7.20 -11.87 7.70
CA GLU A 82 6.18 -11.74 8.74
C GLU A 82 4.78 -12.11 8.25
N LEU A 83 4.45 -11.76 7.01
CA LEU A 83 3.19 -12.15 6.40
C LEU A 83 3.10 -13.67 6.22
N ILE A 84 4.18 -14.36 5.83
CA ILE A 84 4.18 -15.84 5.75
C ILE A 84 3.93 -16.45 7.14
N LYS A 85 4.56 -15.93 8.21
CA LYS A 85 4.38 -16.41 9.59
C LYS A 85 2.97 -16.19 10.14
N LEU A 86 2.28 -15.13 9.73
CA LEU A 86 0.91 -14.83 10.20
C LEU A 86 -0.15 -15.78 9.62
N TYR A 87 0.13 -16.43 8.49
CA TYR A 87 -0.85 -17.23 7.75
C TYR A 87 -0.51 -18.73 7.65
N LEU A 88 0.56 -19.18 8.29
CA LEU A 88 0.95 -20.59 8.46
C LEU A 88 1.01 -20.92 9.95
#